data_AF-A0A0B0VRH4-F1
#
_entry.id   AF-A0A0B0VRH4-F1
#
_cell.length_a   1.000
_cell.length_b   1.000
_cell.length_c   1.000
_cell.angle_alpha   90.00
_cell.angle_beta   90.00
_cell.angle_gamma   90.00
#
_symmetry.space_group_name_H-M   'P 1'
#
loop_
_entity.id
_entity.type
_entity.pdbx_description
1 polymer ?
#
loop_
_entity_poly.entity_id
_entity_poly.type
_entity_poly.pdbx_seq_one_letter_code
_entity_poly.pdbx_strand_id
1 'polypeptide(L)'
;MVTKNTENNANNALNIIPESASTAVDNDEKYLSFALVLAITIMDNLVKLIGTDGFVLYTYTLQDTATARAVFNELARRLKNFSCQEEIYTTDALTFRMKYIYGVTLFEHDGKSILSLFDKKGYPVLSESGEPGSLDDMYNEIKARLHGGYASKKFLQLHENCLLSARVTPSVEKTQRGILIKAGRNLVSFIHADDESRKTDIFKSVVNVIKS
;
A
#
# COMPACT_ATOMS: atom_id res chain seq x y z
N MET A 1 -11.29 -44.76 26.32
CA MET A 1 -11.40 -43.79 25.22
C MET A 1 -10.50 -42.62 25.58
N VAL A 2 -9.30 -42.55 24.99
CA VAL A 2 -8.36 -41.45 25.26
C VAL A 2 -8.60 -40.40 24.19
N THR A 3 -9.27 -39.31 24.57
CA THR A 3 -9.36 -38.09 23.77
C THR A 3 -7.98 -37.46 23.71
N LYS A 4 -7.24 -37.73 22.62
CA LYS A 4 -6.08 -36.91 22.26
C LYS A 4 -6.59 -35.56 21.80
N ASN A 5 -6.50 -34.55 22.66
CA ASN A 5 -6.57 -33.17 22.24
C ASN A 5 -5.43 -32.94 21.25
N THR A 6 -5.78 -32.78 19.98
CA THR A 6 -4.82 -32.33 18.96
C THR A 6 -4.57 -30.86 19.24
N GLU A 7 -3.43 -30.54 19.84
CA GLU A 7 -2.87 -29.20 19.77
C GLU A 7 -2.73 -28.87 18.29
N ASN A 8 -3.67 -28.09 17.73
CA ASN A 8 -3.52 -27.43 16.43
C ASN A 8 -2.45 -26.34 16.60
N ASN A 9 -1.21 -26.79 16.68
CA ASN A 9 -0.04 -25.97 16.90
C ASN A 9 0.20 -25.10 15.66
N ALA A 10 0.39 -23.80 15.86
CA ALA A 10 0.83 -22.85 14.83
C ALA A 10 2.08 -23.32 14.04
N ASN A 11 2.82 -24.31 14.56
CA ASN A 11 3.91 -24.99 13.86
C ASN A 11 3.45 -25.76 12.60
N ASN A 12 2.24 -26.34 12.57
CA ASN A 12 1.72 -27.00 11.38
C ASN A 12 1.30 -26.00 10.29
N ALA A 13 0.93 -24.78 10.68
CA ALA A 13 0.56 -23.70 9.75
C ALA A 13 1.74 -23.24 8.89
N LEU A 14 2.98 -23.42 9.36
CA LEU A 14 4.18 -23.02 8.61
C LEU A 14 4.62 -24.04 7.57
N ASN A 15 4.09 -25.27 7.60
CA ASN A 15 4.43 -26.31 6.62
C ASN A 15 3.98 -25.95 5.19
N ILE A 16 3.08 -24.98 5.02
CA ILE A 16 2.62 -24.49 3.71
C ILE A 16 3.54 -23.41 3.13
N ILE A 17 4.45 -22.86 3.93
CA ILE A 17 5.43 -21.86 3.47
C ILE A 17 6.67 -22.63 2.99
N PRO A 18 7.26 -22.26 1.84
CA PRO A 18 8.46 -22.93 1.32
C PRO A 18 9.60 -22.96 2.34
N GLU A 19 10.45 -23.99 2.30
CA GLU A 19 11.63 -24.05 3.18
C GLU A 19 12.65 -22.94 2.85
N SER A 20 12.76 -22.59 1.57
CA SER A 20 13.68 -21.55 1.10
C SER A 20 13.26 -20.17 1.60
N ALA A 21 14.15 -19.50 2.34
CA ALA A 21 13.91 -18.17 2.91
C ALA A 21 13.74 -17.06 1.85
N SER A 22 14.24 -17.26 0.63
CA SER A 22 14.09 -16.31 -0.49
C SER A 22 12.83 -16.52 -1.32
N THR A 23 12.04 -17.54 -0.99
CA THR A 23 10.88 -17.99 -1.75
C THR A 23 9.61 -17.73 -0.95
N ALA A 24 8.65 -17.06 -1.58
CA ALA A 24 7.37 -16.71 -0.99
C ALA A 24 6.30 -17.79 -1.23
N VAL A 25 6.33 -18.45 -2.41
CA VAL A 25 5.45 -19.57 -2.78
C VAL A 25 6.26 -20.59 -3.58
N ASP A 26 6.08 -21.86 -3.28
CA ASP A 26 6.67 -22.98 -4.01
C ASP A 26 5.70 -24.16 -3.89
N ASN A 27 4.90 -24.37 -4.94
CA ASN A 27 3.94 -25.46 -5.04
C ASN A 27 3.75 -25.86 -6.50
N ASP A 28 2.94 -26.89 -6.74
CA ASP A 28 2.70 -27.44 -8.08
C ASP A 28 2.16 -26.43 -9.10
N GLU A 29 1.52 -25.35 -8.62
CA GLU A 29 0.93 -24.32 -9.48
C GLU A 29 1.89 -23.15 -9.73
N LYS A 30 2.78 -22.86 -8.77
CA LYS A 30 3.51 -21.59 -8.76
C LYS A 30 4.80 -21.64 -7.97
N TYR A 31 5.83 -21.07 -8.59
CA TYR A 31 7.04 -20.62 -7.93
C TYR A 31 7.07 -19.09 -7.87
N LEU A 32 7.28 -18.52 -6.68
CA LEU A 32 7.34 -17.07 -6.47
C LEU A 32 8.46 -16.67 -5.51
N SER A 33 9.42 -15.89 -6.01
CA SER A 33 10.47 -15.28 -5.19
C SER A 33 10.01 -13.98 -4.53
N PHE A 34 10.53 -13.69 -3.32
CA PHE A 34 10.33 -12.38 -2.67
C PHE A 34 10.87 -11.19 -3.47
N ALA A 35 11.77 -11.41 -4.44
CA ALA A 35 12.23 -10.35 -5.35
C ALA A 35 11.08 -9.67 -6.11
N LEU A 36 10.04 -10.44 -6.43
CA LEU A 36 8.85 -9.99 -7.18
C LEU A 36 7.75 -9.42 -6.27
N VAL A 37 7.85 -9.62 -4.95
CA VAL A 37 6.84 -9.20 -3.98
C VAL A 37 7.08 -7.75 -3.57
N LEU A 38 6.06 -6.92 -3.72
CA LEU A 38 5.95 -5.57 -3.20
C LEU A 38 5.45 -5.57 -1.76
N ALA A 39 4.36 -6.30 -1.53
CA ALA A 39 3.60 -6.24 -0.31
C ALA A 39 2.94 -7.56 0.05
N ILE A 40 2.62 -7.70 1.33
CA ILE A 40 1.91 -8.81 1.92
C ILE A 40 0.77 -8.20 2.73
N THR A 41 -0.45 -8.67 2.52
CA THR A 41 -1.63 -8.24 3.28
C THR A 41 -2.33 -9.42 3.91
N ILE A 42 -3.03 -9.18 5.02
CA ILE A 42 -3.91 -10.16 5.65
C ILE A 42 -5.31 -9.56 5.83
N MET A 43 -6.32 -10.36 5.50
CA MET A 43 -7.73 -10.03 5.71
C MET A 43 -8.45 -11.33 6.03
N ASP A 44 -9.03 -11.42 7.23
CA ASP A 44 -9.63 -12.64 7.75
C ASP A 44 -8.68 -13.86 7.67
N ASN A 45 -9.08 -14.90 6.93
CA ASN A 45 -8.29 -16.11 6.71
C ASN A 45 -7.46 -16.05 5.42
N LEU A 46 -7.33 -14.88 4.79
CA LEU A 46 -6.62 -14.70 3.52
C LEU A 46 -5.30 -13.94 3.74
N VAL A 47 -4.22 -14.46 3.16
CA VAL A 47 -2.94 -13.72 3.04
C VAL A 47 -2.61 -13.52 1.57
N LYS A 48 -2.50 -12.27 1.13
CA LYS A 48 -2.25 -11.92 -0.26
C LYS A 48 -0.82 -11.45 -0.46
N LEU A 49 -0.17 -11.95 -1.51
CA LEU A 49 1.11 -11.49 -2.00
C LEU A 49 0.87 -10.58 -3.21
N ILE A 50 1.31 -9.33 -3.12
CA ILE A 50 1.15 -8.32 -4.15
C ILE A 50 2.49 -8.08 -4.82
N GLY A 51 2.49 -8.03 -6.14
CA GLY A 51 3.68 -7.88 -6.97
C GLY A 51 4.16 -6.44 -7.06
N THR A 52 5.41 -6.27 -7.50
CA THR A 52 6.01 -4.94 -7.78
C THR A 52 5.31 -4.15 -8.89
N ASP A 53 4.39 -4.79 -9.61
CA ASP A 53 3.46 -4.20 -10.58
C ASP A 53 2.09 -3.83 -9.97
N GLY A 54 1.86 -4.12 -8.68
CA GLY A 54 0.62 -3.82 -7.97
C GLY A 54 -0.46 -4.90 -8.05
N PHE A 55 -0.23 -5.99 -8.79
CA PHE A 55 -1.23 -7.05 -8.93
C PHE A 55 -1.07 -8.12 -7.85
N VAL A 56 -2.18 -8.76 -7.47
CA VAL A 56 -2.14 -9.93 -6.58
C VAL A 56 -1.47 -11.08 -7.34
N LEU A 57 -0.31 -11.52 -6.85
CA LEU A 57 0.43 -12.65 -7.40
C LEU A 57 -0.08 -13.97 -6.86
N TYR A 58 -0.45 -14.02 -5.58
CA TYR A 58 -0.92 -15.24 -4.95
C TYR A 58 -1.79 -14.93 -3.72
N THR A 59 -2.76 -15.78 -3.44
CA THR A 59 -3.59 -15.69 -2.23
C THR A 59 -3.54 -17.02 -1.49
N TYR A 60 -2.97 -17.02 -0.30
CA TYR A 60 -3.12 -18.09 0.66
C TYR A 60 -4.53 -18.02 1.25
N THR A 61 -5.33 -19.07 1.04
CA THR A 61 -6.65 -19.22 1.70
C THR A 61 -6.49 -20.25 2.81
N LEU A 62 -6.54 -19.79 4.06
CA LEU A 62 -6.22 -20.64 5.20
C LEU A 62 -7.46 -21.07 5.97
N GLN A 63 -7.29 -22.07 6.83
CA GLN A 63 -8.40 -22.66 7.56
C GLN A 63 -9.07 -21.68 8.54
N ASP A 64 -8.28 -20.83 9.19
CA ASP A 64 -8.74 -19.87 10.18
C ASP A 64 -7.84 -18.63 10.25
N THR A 65 -8.31 -17.62 10.97
CA THR A 65 -7.64 -16.32 11.13
C THR A 65 -6.32 -16.43 11.92
N ALA A 66 -6.19 -17.39 12.84
CA ALA A 66 -4.97 -17.59 13.62
C ALA A 66 -3.83 -18.17 12.76
N THR A 67 -4.18 -19.13 11.90
CA THR A 67 -3.30 -19.72 10.89
C THR A 67 -2.88 -18.67 9.88
N ALA A 68 -3.83 -17.87 9.37
CA ALA A 68 -3.53 -16.76 8.46
C ALA A 68 -2.58 -15.75 9.09
N ARG A 69 -2.80 -15.41 10.37
CA ARG A 69 -1.92 -14.53 11.15
C ARG A 69 -0.50 -15.09 11.26
N ALA A 70 -0.34 -16.37 11.58
CA ALA A 70 0.97 -17.01 11.66
C ALA A 70 1.72 -16.95 10.32
N VAL A 71 1.02 -17.24 9.22
CA VAL A 71 1.58 -17.23 7.87
C VAL A 71 1.94 -15.81 7.42
N PHE A 72 1.07 -14.83 7.66
CA PHE A 72 1.36 -13.42 7.41
C PHE A 72 2.61 -12.95 8.15
N ASN A 73 2.71 -13.25 9.46
CA ASN A 73 3.84 -12.84 10.28
C ASN A 73 5.15 -13.44 9.76
N GLU A 74 5.14 -14.73 9.40
CA GLU A 74 6.34 -15.39 8.87
C GLU A 74 6.74 -14.85 7.50
N LEU A 75 5.79 -14.68 6.57
CA LEU A 75 6.07 -14.10 5.25
C LEU A 75 6.56 -12.65 5.37
N ALA A 76 5.96 -11.84 6.25
CA ALA A 76 6.40 -10.46 6.52
C ALA A 76 7.83 -10.41 7.08
N ARG A 77 8.15 -11.30 8.04
CA ARG A 77 9.50 -11.46 8.58
C ARG A 77 10.51 -11.84 7.50
N ARG A 78 10.17 -12.80 6.63
CA ARG A 78 11.03 -13.22 5.52
C ARG A 78 11.22 -12.12 4.48
N LEU A 79 10.18 -11.38 4.12
CA LEU A 79 10.28 -10.25 3.21
C LEU A 79 11.24 -9.18 3.74
N LYS A 80 11.15 -8.86 5.05
CA LYS A 80 12.07 -7.94 5.73
C LYS A 80 13.52 -8.41 5.66
N ASN A 81 13.76 -9.69 5.93
CA ASN A 81 15.09 -10.27 5.90
C ASN A 81 15.66 -10.33 4.47
N PHE A 82 14.83 -10.70 3.50
CA PHE A 82 15.22 -10.74 2.08
C PHE A 82 15.57 -9.33 1.56
N SER A 83 14.81 -8.32 2.00
CA SER A 83 14.96 -6.93 1.57
C SER A 83 15.71 -6.08 2.60
N CYS A 84 16.72 -6.63 3.28
CA CYS A 84 17.37 -5.98 4.43
C CYS A 84 18.07 -4.64 4.12
N GLN A 85 18.30 -4.34 2.84
CA GLN A 85 18.85 -3.07 2.36
C GLN A 85 17.77 -2.05 1.98
N GLU A 86 16.49 -2.42 2.11
CA GLU A 86 15.35 -1.58 1.74
C GLU A 86 14.54 -1.20 2.99
N GLU A 87 13.93 -0.03 2.96
CA GLU A 87 12.98 0.37 3.99
C GLU A 87 11.66 -0.39 3.80
N ILE A 88 11.21 -1.05 4.86
CA ILE A 88 9.96 -1.82 4.91
C ILE A 88 9.00 -1.13 5.88
N TYR A 89 7.80 -0.83 5.40
CA TYR A 89 6.71 -0.35 6.24
C TYR A 89 5.86 -1.53 6.70
N THR A 90 5.40 -1.53 7.94
CA THR A 90 4.60 -2.62 8.50
C THR A 90 3.54 -2.10 9.46
N THR A 91 2.34 -2.64 9.33
CA THR A 91 1.24 -2.56 10.30
C THR A 91 0.80 -3.97 10.67
N ASP A 92 -0.25 -4.06 11.49
CA ASP A 92 -0.88 -5.33 11.84
C ASP A 92 -1.53 -6.05 10.65
N ALA A 93 -1.83 -5.37 9.55
CA ALA A 93 -2.51 -5.99 8.39
C ALA A 93 -1.71 -5.93 7.09
N LEU A 94 -0.63 -5.15 7.05
CA LEU A 94 0.08 -4.82 5.82
C LEU A 94 1.59 -4.75 6.05
N THR A 95 2.38 -5.35 5.15
CA THR A 95 3.84 -5.13 5.08
C THR A 95 4.21 -4.83 3.64
N PHE A 96 4.94 -3.74 3.36
CA PHE A 96 5.37 -3.42 1.99
C PHE A 96 6.72 -2.72 1.90
N ARG A 97 7.31 -2.79 0.71
CA ARG A 97 8.61 -2.19 0.36
C ARG A 97 8.43 -0.73 -0.07
N MET A 98 8.93 0.21 0.73
CA MET A 98 8.81 1.66 0.48
C MET A 98 9.48 2.11 -0.84
N LYS A 99 10.50 1.37 -1.28
CA LYS A 99 11.24 1.64 -2.52
C LYS A 99 10.36 1.74 -3.77
N TYR A 100 9.25 1.03 -3.82
CA TYR A 100 8.33 1.02 -4.97
C TYR A 100 7.23 2.07 -4.88
N ILE A 101 7.12 2.79 -3.77
CA ILE A 101 6.09 3.81 -3.57
C ILE A 101 6.57 5.16 -4.09
N TYR A 102 5.75 5.79 -4.92
CA TYR A 102 5.95 7.07 -5.60
C TYR A 102 4.84 8.07 -5.31
N GLY A 103 3.90 7.72 -4.44
CA GLY A 103 2.98 8.68 -3.86
C GLY A 103 2.10 8.05 -2.80
N VAL A 104 1.51 8.93 -2.00
CA VAL A 104 0.47 8.61 -1.04
C VAL A 104 -0.59 9.71 -1.11
N THR A 105 -1.85 9.31 -1.16
CA THR A 105 -2.99 10.19 -0.96
C THR A 105 -3.78 9.71 0.23
N LEU A 106 -4.44 10.65 0.90
CA LEU A 106 -5.51 10.39 1.85
C LEU A 106 -6.71 11.26 1.45
N PHE A 107 -7.90 10.67 1.34
CA PHE A 107 -9.12 11.44 1.12
C PHE A 107 -10.32 10.76 1.77
N GLU A 108 -11.32 11.57 2.10
CA GLU A 108 -12.60 11.11 2.64
C GLU A 108 -13.59 10.86 1.51
N HIS A 109 -14.22 9.70 1.50
CA HIS A 109 -15.28 9.36 0.56
C HIS A 109 -16.31 8.45 1.23
N ASP A 110 -17.60 8.79 1.09
CA ASP A 110 -18.74 8.03 1.61
C ASP A 110 -18.60 7.67 3.11
N GLY A 111 -18.10 8.63 3.91
CA GLY A 111 -17.91 8.47 5.34
C GLY A 111 -16.72 7.59 5.73
N LYS A 112 -15.77 7.37 4.83
CA LYS A 112 -14.54 6.61 5.09
C LYS A 112 -13.31 7.38 4.68
N SER A 113 -12.24 7.24 5.47
CA SER A 113 -10.89 7.58 5.05
C SER A 113 -10.39 6.51 4.09
N ILE A 114 -9.82 6.94 2.96
CA ILE A 114 -9.14 6.07 2.00
C ILE A 114 -7.71 6.56 1.83
N LEU A 115 -6.74 5.72 2.20
CA LEU A 115 -5.32 5.94 1.91
C LEU A 115 -4.93 5.09 0.72
N SER A 116 -4.38 5.69 -0.33
CA SER A 116 -3.89 4.96 -1.50
C SER A 116 -2.43 5.25 -1.78
N LEU A 117 -1.67 4.22 -2.14
CA LEU A 117 -0.26 4.29 -2.51
C LEU A 117 -0.09 4.05 -4.00
N PHE A 118 0.85 4.77 -4.61
CA PHE A 118 1.05 4.78 -6.06
C PHE A 118 2.44 4.27 -6.46
N ASP A 119 2.52 3.57 -7.59
CA ASP A 119 3.79 3.21 -8.23
C ASP A 119 4.37 4.38 -9.05
N LYS A 120 5.53 4.14 -9.68
CA LYS A 120 6.22 5.12 -10.53
C LYS A 120 5.42 5.59 -11.75
N LYS A 121 4.38 4.86 -12.14
CA LYS A 121 3.48 5.19 -13.25
C LYS A 121 2.19 5.87 -12.77
N GLY A 122 2.01 6.01 -11.46
CA GLY A 122 0.79 6.55 -10.85
C GLY A 122 -0.36 5.55 -10.82
N TYR A 123 -0.09 4.24 -10.92
CA TYR A 123 -1.09 3.22 -10.65
C TYR A 123 -1.23 3.01 -9.15
N PRO A 124 -2.47 2.92 -8.61
CA PRO A 124 -2.68 2.53 -7.24
C PRO A 124 -2.22 1.08 -7.05
N VAL A 125 -1.34 0.84 -6.08
CA VAL A 125 -0.79 -0.50 -5.80
C VAL A 125 -1.26 -1.06 -4.47
N LEU A 126 -1.64 -0.20 -3.54
CA LEU A 126 -2.18 -0.55 -2.23
C LEU A 126 -3.21 0.50 -1.83
N SER A 127 -4.27 0.07 -1.16
CA SER A 127 -5.25 0.96 -0.57
C SER A 127 -5.73 0.40 0.75
N GLU A 128 -5.80 1.26 1.75
CA GLU A 128 -6.39 1.00 3.05
C GLU A 128 -7.63 1.88 3.21
N SER A 129 -8.65 1.36 3.91
CA SER A 129 -9.86 2.10 4.22
C SER A 129 -10.17 2.00 5.71
N GLY A 130 -10.61 3.09 6.31
CA GLY A 130 -10.95 3.13 7.74
C GLY A 130 -11.99 4.18 8.06
N GLU A 131 -12.29 4.32 9.34
CA GLU A 131 -13.12 5.40 9.86
C GLU A 131 -12.46 6.76 9.61
N PRO A 132 -13.23 7.85 9.47
CA PRO A 132 -12.69 9.19 9.27
C PRO A 132 -11.60 9.56 10.29
N GLY A 133 -10.42 9.96 9.80
CA GLY A 133 -9.25 10.33 10.59
C GLY A 133 -8.40 9.15 11.10
N SER A 134 -8.86 7.91 10.95
CA SER A 134 -8.12 6.74 11.47
C SER A 134 -6.82 6.42 10.70
N LEU A 135 -6.66 6.98 9.50
CA LEU A 135 -5.50 6.77 8.64
C LEU A 135 -4.52 7.96 8.62
N ASP A 136 -4.78 9.00 9.41
CA ASP A 136 -3.97 10.23 9.43
C ASP A 136 -2.51 9.95 9.86
N ASP A 137 -2.34 9.16 10.92
CA ASP A 137 -1.01 8.78 11.41
C ASP A 137 -0.25 7.94 10.37
N MET A 138 -0.93 6.97 9.75
CA MET A 138 -0.35 6.16 8.66
C MET A 138 0.08 7.05 7.49
N TYR A 139 -0.77 7.99 7.07
CA TYR A 139 -0.45 8.95 6.01
C TYR A 139 0.78 9.78 6.37
N ASN A 140 0.81 10.37 7.56
CA ASN A 140 1.90 11.25 8.01
C ASN A 140 3.22 10.50 8.12
N GLU A 141 3.19 9.27 8.64
CA GLU A 141 4.36 8.41 8.70
C GLU A 141 4.92 8.05 7.32
N ILE A 142 4.06 7.63 6.39
CA ILE A 142 4.47 7.27 5.02
C ILE A 142 5.01 8.51 4.31
N LYS A 143 4.32 9.64 4.41
CA LYS A 143 4.75 10.94 3.88
C LYS A 143 6.15 11.33 4.37
N ALA A 144 6.41 11.23 5.67
CA ALA A 144 7.69 11.57 6.27
C ALA A 144 8.83 10.68 5.71
N ARG A 145 8.60 9.36 5.64
CA ARG A 145 9.57 8.39 5.10
C ARG A 145 9.86 8.64 3.61
N LEU A 146 8.84 8.95 2.81
CA LEU A 146 9.00 9.28 1.39
C LEU A 146 9.84 10.55 1.17
N HIS A 147 9.61 11.59 1.98
CA HIS A 147 10.40 12.82 1.91
C HIS A 147 11.85 12.65 2.38
N GLY A 148 12.10 11.83 3.41
CA GLY A 148 13.44 11.58 3.93
C GLY A 148 14.22 10.57 3.09
N GLY A 149 13.89 9.29 3.23
CA GLY A 149 14.66 8.16 2.67
C GLY A 149 14.61 8.07 1.15
N TYR A 150 13.65 8.75 0.50
CA TYR A 150 13.42 8.67 -0.93
C TYR A 150 13.40 10.02 -1.64
N ALA A 151 14.05 11.04 -1.08
CA ALA A 151 14.12 12.40 -1.63
C ALA A 151 14.55 12.44 -3.12
N SER A 152 15.40 11.50 -3.56
CA SER A 152 15.83 11.38 -4.97
C SER A 152 14.68 11.15 -5.96
N LYS A 153 13.51 10.68 -5.50
CA LYS A 153 12.28 10.56 -6.29
C LYS A 153 11.57 11.90 -6.52
N LYS A 154 12.00 13.00 -5.89
CA LYS A 154 11.43 14.36 -6.02
C LYS A 154 9.93 14.38 -5.72
N PHE A 155 9.56 14.24 -4.45
CA PHE A 155 8.16 14.29 -4.03
C PHE A 155 7.63 15.74 -3.99
N LEU A 156 6.44 15.92 -4.54
CA LEU A 156 5.68 17.16 -4.61
C LEU A 156 4.50 17.06 -3.63
N GLN A 157 4.41 18.00 -2.69
CA GLN A 157 3.21 18.16 -1.86
C GLN A 157 2.16 18.92 -2.66
N LEU A 158 1.33 18.20 -3.41
CA LEU A 158 0.33 18.80 -4.31
C LEU A 158 -0.82 19.44 -3.53
N HIS A 159 -1.20 18.84 -2.40
CA HIS A 159 -2.21 19.31 -1.47
C HIS A 159 -1.93 18.72 -0.08
N GLU A 160 -2.57 19.19 0.99
CA GLU A 160 -2.39 18.71 2.37
C GLU A 160 -2.30 17.18 2.49
N ASN A 161 -3.27 16.49 1.87
CA ASN A 161 -3.40 15.04 1.88
C ASN A 161 -2.98 14.35 0.57
N CYS A 162 -2.11 14.98 -0.21
CA CYS A 162 -1.60 14.40 -1.46
C CYS A 162 -0.11 14.69 -1.66
N LEU A 163 0.70 13.64 -1.54
CA LEU A 163 2.13 13.64 -1.86
C LEU A 163 2.38 12.73 -3.07
N LEU A 164 2.97 13.27 -4.13
CA LEU A 164 3.26 12.50 -5.34
C LEU A 164 4.63 12.85 -5.91
N SER A 165 5.37 11.86 -6.38
CA SER A 165 6.62 12.06 -7.09
C SER A 165 6.39 12.82 -8.40
N ALA A 166 7.24 13.81 -8.68
CA ALA A 166 7.28 14.52 -9.96
C ALA A 166 7.46 13.57 -11.15
N ARG A 167 8.05 12.39 -10.93
CA ARG A 167 8.26 11.35 -11.94
C ARG A 167 6.96 10.70 -12.43
N VAL A 168 5.87 10.83 -11.68
CA VAL A 168 4.53 10.32 -12.03
C VAL A 168 3.80 11.25 -13.02
N THR A 169 4.31 12.47 -13.24
CA THR A 169 3.72 13.47 -14.15
C THR A 169 2.23 13.75 -13.85
N PRO A 170 1.90 14.28 -12.65
CA PRO A 170 0.52 14.61 -12.31
C PRO A 170 -0.07 15.68 -13.24
N SER A 171 -1.38 15.59 -13.43
CA SER A 171 -2.22 16.61 -14.06
C SER A 171 -3.36 16.99 -13.12
N VAL A 172 -3.92 18.18 -13.34
CA VAL A 172 -4.97 18.74 -12.49
C VAL A 172 -6.10 19.29 -13.35
N GLU A 173 -7.33 19.01 -12.94
CA GLU A 173 -8.55 19.39 -13.63
C GLU A 173 -9.54 20.04 -12.66
N LYS A 174 -10.15 21.15 -13.08
CA LYS A 174 -11.23 21.80 -12.33
C LYS A 174 -12.55 21.15 -12.72
N THR A 175 -13.30 20.65 -11.74
CA THR A 175 -14.62 20.03 -11.95
C THR A 175 -15.73 20.86 -11.29
N GLN A 176 -16.98 20.45 -11.48
CA GLN A 176 -18.12 21.06 -10.80
C GLN A 176 -18.00 20.97 -9.27
N ARG A 177 -17.52 19.84 -8.73
CA ARG A 177 -17.51 19.54 -7.28
C ARG A 177 -16.16 19.80 -6.59
N GLY A 178 -15.13 20.20 -7.33
CA GLY A 178 -13.80 20.36 -6.76
C GLY A 178 -12.67 20.21 -7.76
N ILE A 179 -11.48 19.89 -7.26
CA ILE A 179 -10.24 19.74 -8.02
C ILE A 179 -9.83 18.27 -8.09
N LEU A 180 -9.61 17.79 -9.30
CA LEU A 180 -9.19 16.42 -9.58
C LEU A 180 -7.70 16.39 -9.88
N ILE A 181 -6.95 15.54 -9.19
CA ILE A 181 -5.54 15.26 -9.47
C ILE A 181 -5.44 13.87 -10.07
N LYS A 182 -4.75 13.76 -11.21
CA LYS A 182 -4.66 12.52 -12.00
C LYS A 182 -3.23 12.21 -12.42
N ALA A 183 -2.96 10.92 -12.62
CA ALA A 183 -1.78 10.42 -13.32
C ALA A 183 -2.23 9.66 -14.57
N GLY A 184 -2.11 10.29 -15.73
CA GLY A 184 -2.74 9.79 -16.96
C GLY A 184 -4.25 9.66 -16.81
N ARG A 185 -4.77 8.43 -16.86
CA ARG A 185 -6.21 8.14 -16.68
C ARG A 185 -6.60 7.85 -15.23
N ASN A 186 -5.63 7.64 -14.34
CA ASN A 186 -5.89 7.23 -12.97
C ASN A 186 -6.20 8.42 -12.08
N LEU A 187 -7.19 8.25 -11.19
CA LEU A 187 -7.42 9.16 -10.09
C LEU A 187 -6.28 9.03 -9.08
N VAL A 188 -5.67 10.17 -8.71
CA VAL A 188 -4.69 10.25 -7.62
C VAL A 188 -5.32 10.86 -6.38
N SER A 189 -6.06 11.97 -6.53
CA SER A 189 -6.70 12.63 -5.39
C SER A 189 -7.86 13.50 -5.86
N PHE A 190 -8.79 13.78 -4.95
CA PHE A 190 -9.89 14.69 -5.16
C PHE A 190 -10.01 15.65 -3.98
N ILE A 191 -10.09 16.95 -4.29
CA ILE A 191 -10.21 18.01 -3.29
C ILE A 191 -11.59 18.64 -3.47
N HIS A 192 -12.49 18.36 -2.54
CA HIS A 192 -13.86 18.90 -2.56
C HIS A 192 -13.85 20.42 -2.34
N ALA A 193 -14.55 21.15 -3.20
CA ALA A 193 -14.78 22.58 -3.05
C ALA A 193 -15.98 23.01 -3.90
N ASP A 194 -17.02 23.53 -3.27
CA ASP A 194 -18.25 23.98 -3.96
C ASP A 194 -18.12 25.41 -4.50
N ASP A 195 -17.34 26.27 -3.84
CA ASP A 195 -17.13 27.65 -4.24
C ASP A 195 -16.12 27.78 -5.40
N GLU A 196 -16.48 28.56 -6.42
CA GLU A 196 -15.64 28.81 -7.60
C GLU A 196 -14.36 29.59 -7.28
N SER A 197 -14.41 30.51 -6.33
CA SER A 197 -13.22 31.26 -5.90
C SER A 197 -12.23 30.30 -5.26
N ARG A 198 -12.67 29.53 -4.26
CA ARG A 198 -11.87 28.51 -3.58
C ARG A 198 -11.31 27.47 -4.56
N LYS A 199 -12.11 26.97 -5.51
CA LYS A 199 -11.61 26.05 -6.55
C LYS A 199 -10.50 26.68 -7.38
N THR A 200 -10.63 27.95 -7.75
CA THR A 200 -9.61 28.66 -8.54
C THR A 200 -8.29 28.76 -7.78
N ASP A 201 -8.36 29.05 -6.48
CA ASP A 201 -7.18 29.19 -5.63
C ASP A 201 -6.47 27.85 -5.41
N ILE A 202 -7.24 26.79 -5.12
CA ILE A 202 -6.69 25.42 -5.01
C ILE A 202 -6.05 25.00 -6.34
N PHE A 203 -6.75 25.20 -7.46
CA PHE A 203 -6.23 24.84 -8.79
C PHE A 203 -4.90 25.54 -9.08
N LYS A 204 -4.81 26.86 -8.84
CA LYS A 204 -3.56 27.62 -9.03
C LYS A 204 -2.45 27.11 -8.11
N SER A 205 -2.76 26.84 -6.85
CA SER A 205 -1.80 26.31 -5.88
C SER A 205 -1.21 24.98 -6.36
N VAL A 206 -2.05 24.02 -6.75
CA VAL A 206 -1.62 22.71 -7.25
C VAL A 206 -0.80 22.87 -8.54
N VAL A 207 -1.25 23.68 -9.49
CA VAL A 207 -0.53 23.94 -10.76
C VAL A 207 0.85 24.52 -10.51
N ASN A 208 0.99 25.44 -9.54
CA ASN A 208 2.29 26.04 -9.21
C ASN A 208 3.28 25.00 -8.69
N VAL A 209 2.82 24.06 -7.86
CA VAL A 209 3.66 22.96 -7.35
C VAL A 209 4.05 21.99 -8.47
N ILE A 210 3.16 21.71 -9.43
CA ILE A 210 3.47 20.80 -10.55
C ILE A 210 4.53 21.41 -11.49
N LYS A 211 4.56 22.74 -11.60
CA LYS A 211 5.47 23.48 -12.49
C LYS A 211 6.83 23.82 -11.87
N SER A 212 6.99 23.70 -10.55
CA SER A 212 8.26 23.97 -9.83
C SER A 212 9.25 22.81 -9.96
#